data_AF-A0A3L7TGU8-F1
#
_entry.id   AF-A0A3L7TGU8-F1
#
_cell.length_a   1.000
_cell.length_b   1.000
_cell.length_c   1.000
_cell.angle_alpha   90.00
_cell.angle_beta   90.00
_cell.angle_gamma   90.00
#
_symmetry.space_group_name_H-M   'P 1'
#
loop_
_entity.id
_entity.type
_entity.pdbx_description
1 polymer ?
#
loop_
_entity_poly.entity_id
_entity_poly.type
_entity_poly.pdbx_seq_one_letter_code
_entity_poly.pdbx_strand_id
1 'polypeptide(L)'
;MSLHRVAWTAFALMPVALLAFHFGPGQHAWNEDLAARVLDRAHAAQSQALQLQADAYDAHLAAIAARAAAFANDNAALTQTAKHASAAEDVAYDAAANAWQETASVLSEAQLLLDASKPSVKDTIRLAHARALVRAGEIGAGANELEDLLDSMQPSADSDGASQAALAIAAREELATAYYYGARLMRLAGKPAAEWRAVSARARQNFHFLAEQAKAEGAANSATTNHQLNGELVLNLEQSSLAELYAKARPKDSPTGNGRGLGEPRPGRRGNRPSDKPDKGAGLNGEIGDGW
;
A
#
# COMPACT_ATOMS: atom_id res chain seq x y z
N MET A 1 -5.69 26.41 -62.39
CA MET A 1 -4.77 25.38 -61.85
C MET A 1 -5.07 24.07 -62.58
N SER A 2 -4.09 23.45 -63.24
CA SER A 2 -4.34 22.17 -63.93
C SER A 2 -4.45 21.02 -62.93
N LEU A 3 -5.37 20.08 -63.13
CA LEU A 3 -5.55 18.88 -62.29
C LEU A 3 -4.23 18.13 -62.05
N HIS A 4 -3.33 18.16 -63.03
CA HIS A 4 -2.03 17.50 -62.97
C HIS A 4 -1.14 18.04 -61.86
N ARG A 5 -1.15 19.37 -61.60
CA ARG A 5 -0.36 19.97 -60.54
C ARG A 5 -0.89 19.60 -59.15
N VAL A 6 -2.22 19.55 -59.01
CA VAL A 6 -2.89 19.14 -57.76
C VAL A 6 -2.58 17.67 -57.42
N ALA A 7 -2.62 16.79 -58.42
CA ALA A 7 -2.28 15.37 -58.24
C ALA A 7 -0.82 15.15 -57.80
N TRP A 8 0.12 15.85 -58.44
CA TRP A 8 1.54 15.78 -58.05
C TRP A 8 1.80 16.35 -56.64
N THR A 9 1.16 17.45 -56.27
CA THR A 9 1.28 17.99 -54.90
C THR A 9 0.69 17.04 -53.86
N ALA A 10 -0.46 16.42 -54.13
CA ALA A 10 -1.06 15.45 -53.21
C ALA A 10 -0.18 14.20 -53.05
N PHE A 11 0.38 13.68 -54.14
CA PHE A 11 1.31 12.56 -54.12
C PHE A 11 2.59 12.90 -53.34
N ALA A 12 3.17 14.09 -53.55
CA ALA A 12 4.38 14.53 -52.85
C ALA A 12 4.15 14.78 -51.35
N LEU A 13 2.94 15.16 -50.94
CA LEU A 13 2.59 15.39 -49.53
C LEU A 13 2.22 14.10 -48.78
N MET A 14 1.85 13.02 -49.48
CA MET A 14 1.42 11.77 -48.85
C MET A 14 2.50 11.15 -47.92
N PRO A 15 3.79 11.07 -48.29
CA PRO A 15 4.82 10.56 -47.38
C PRO A 15 5.00 11.44 -46.13
N VAL A 16 4.90 12.76 -46.27
CA VAL A 16 5.00 13.71 -45.15
C VAL A 16 3.81 13.56 -44.21
N ALA A 17 2.60 13.42 -44.75
CA ALA A 17 1.40 13.17 -43.95
C ALA A 17 1.44 11.81 -43.24
N LEU A 18 1.97 10.77 -43.89
CA LEU A 18 2.17 9.45 -43.28
C LEU A 18 3.21 9.47 -42.17
N LEU A 19 4.34 10.16 -42.37
CA LEU A 19 5.35 10.37 -41.33
C LEU A 19 4.79 11.18 -40.15
N ALA A 20 4.09 12.28 -40.43
CA ALA A 20 3.46 13.10 -39.40
C ALA A 20 2.38 12.32 -38.62
N PHE A 21 1.61 11.46 -39.31
CA PHE A 21 0.67 10.57 -38.65
C PHE A 21 1.39 9.53 -37.78
N HIS A 22 2.39 8.84 -38.34
CA HIS A 22 3.12 7.78 -37.63
C HIS A 22 3.83 8.32 -36.38
N PHE A 23 4.52 9.46 -36.49
CA PHE A 23 5.26 10.09 -35.38
C PHE A 23 4.40 11.00 -34.48
N GLY A 24 3.11 11.13 -34.76
CA GLY A 24 2.17 11.89 -33.93
C GLY A 24 0.97 11.02 -33.55
N PRO A 25 -0.22 11.22 -34.18
CA PRO A 25 -1.45 10.53 -33.82
C PRO A 25 -1.36 8.99 -33.77
N GLY A 26 -0.60 8.38 -34.69
CA GLY A 26 -0.42 6.93 -34.78
C GLY A 26 0.35 6.34 -33.60
N GLN A 27 1.42 7.01 -33.15
CA GLN A 27 2.15 6.63 -31.93
C GLN A 27 1.29 6.83 -30.68
N HIS A 28 0.52 7.92 -30.60
CA HIS A 28 -0.41 8.14 -29.49
C HIS A 28 -1.47 7.03 -29.40
N ALA A 29 -2.13 6.70 -30.52
CA ALA A 29 -3.14 5.65 -30.56
C ALA A 29 -2.55 4.26 -30.19
N TRP A 30 -1.34 3.96 -30.67
CA TRP A 30 -0.64 2.73 -30.31
C TRP A 30 -0.31 2.65 -28.82
N ASN A 31 0.17 3.75 -28.23
CA ASN A 31 0.52 3.80 -26.81
C ASN A 31 -0.71 3.71 -25.91
N GLU A 32 -1.84 4.31 -26.30
CA GLU A 32 -3.11 4.20 -25.57
C GLU A 32 -3.65 2.77 -25.60
N ASP A 33 -3.63 2.11 -26.75
CA ASP A 33 -4.04 0.71 -26.91
C ASP A 33 -3.12 -0.26 -26.15
N LEU A 34 -1.81 0.01 -26.14
CA LEU A 34 -0.86 -0.74 -25.33
C LEU A 34 -1.11 -0.55 -23.83
N ALA A 35 -1.31 0.69 -23.38
CA ALA A 35 -1.63 0.99 -21.98
C ALA A 35 -2.94 0.33 -21.54
N ALA A 36 -3.98 0.35 -22.37
CA ALA A 36 -5.25 -0.32 -22.10
C ALA A 36 -5.06 -1.83 -21.89
N ARG A 37 -4.32 -2.51 -22.77
CA ARG A 37 -4.03 -3.94 -22.62
C ARG A 37 -3.28 -4.28 -21.33
N VAL A 38 -2.32 -3.44 -20.92
CA VAL A 38 -1.57 -3.67 -19.68
C VAL A 38 -2.45 -3.42 -18.46
N LEU A 39 -3.34 -2.42 -18.51
CA LEU A 39 -4.33 -2.19 -17.45
C LEU A 39 -5.32 -3.36 -17.32
N ASP A 40 -5.80 -3.92 -18.43
CA ASP A 40 -6.66 -5.11 -18.40
C ASP A 40 -5.95 -6.32 -17.77
N ARG A 41 -4.66 -6.50 -18.09
CA ARG A 41 -3.82 -7.52 -17.46
C ARG A 41 -3.64 -7.25 -15.97
N ALA A 42 -3.42 -6.00 -15.57
CA ALA A 42 -3.28 -5.61 -14.18
C ALA A 42 -4.56 -5.90 -13.39
N HIS A 43 -5.73 -5.59 -13.96
CA HIS A 43 -7.02 -5.89 -13.36
C HIS A 43 -7.27 -7.39 -13.23
N ALA A 44 -6.92 -8.18 -14.25
CA ALA A 44 -7.02 -9.63 -14.20
C ALA A 44 -6.10 -10.23 -13.11
N ALA A 45 -4.83 -9.80 -13.06
CA ALA A 45 -3.87 -10.21 -12.04
C ALA A 45 -4.34 -9.84 -10.63
N GLN A 46 -4.83 -8.60 -10.44
CA GLN A 46 -5.36 -8.15 -9.16
C GLN A 46 -6.59 -8.95 -8.73
N SER A 47 -7.52 -9.25 -9.65
CA SER A 47 -8.71 -10.07 -9.36
C SER A 47 -8.32 -11.47 -8.90
N GLN A 48 -7.34 -12.09 -9.57
CA GLN A 48 -6.80 -13.38 -9.17
C GLN A 48 -6.12 -13.32 -7.80
N ALA A 49 -5.32 -12.28 -7.54
CA ALA A 49 -4.65 -12.09 -6.26
C ALA A 49 -5.65 -11.89 -5.11
N LEU A 50 -6.74 -11.15 -5.34
CA LEU A 50 -7.82 -10.99 -4.36
C LEU A 50 -8.53 -12.31 -4.06
N GLN A 51 -8.78 -13.14 -5.08
CA GLN A 51 -9.37 -14.46 -4.88
C GLN A 51 -8.45 -15.35 -4.04
N LEU A 52 -7.18 -15.45 -4.41
CA LEU A 52 -6.20 -16.26 -3.68
C LEU A 52 -5.97 -15.74 -2.25
N GLN A 53 -6.02 -14.43 -2.03
CA GLN A 53 -5.98 -13.84 -0.70
C GLN A 53 -7.20 -14.24 0.14
N ALA A 54 -8.40 -14.30 -0.47
CA ALA A 54 -9.60 -14.77 0.21
C ALA A 54 -9.48 -16.26 0.57
N ASP A 55 -9.02 -17.10 -0.36
CA ASP A 55 -8.80 -18.53 -0.12
C ASP A 55 -7.76 -18.76 1.00
N ALA A 56 -6.69 -17.96 1.02
CA ALA A 56 -5.68 -17.98 2.08
C ALA A 56 -6.24 -17.57 3.44
N TYR A 57 -7.13 -16.58 3.47
CA TYR A 57 -7.81 -16.18 4.70
C TYR A 57 -8.77 -17.26 5.22
N ASP A 58 -9.50 -17.95 4.34
CA ASP A 58 -10.35 -19.05 4.74
C ASP A 58 -9.54 -20.23 5.29
N ALA A 59 -8.40 -20.54 4.66
CA ALA A 59 -7.43 -21.51 5.18
C ALA A 59 -6.86 -21.10 6.56
N HIS A 60 -6.60 -19.80 6.76
CA HIS A 60 -6.16 -19.25 8.05
C HIS A 60 -7.20 -19.48 9.16
N LEU A 61 -8.48 -19.21 8.89
CA LEU A 61 -9.56 -19.44 9.85
C LEU A 61 -9.70 -20.94 10.18
N ALA A 62 -9.59 -21.81 9.17
CA ALA A 62 -9.58 -23.26 9.37
C ALA A 62 -8.40 -23.72 10.24
N ALA A 63 -7.20 -23.17 10.01
CA ALA A 63 -6.02 -23.48 10.80
C ALA A 63 -6.10 -22.99 12.26
N ILE A 64 -6.73 -21.83 12.52
CA ILE A 64 -7.01 -21.37 13.89
C ILE A 64 -7.97 -22.35 14.58
N ALA A 65 -9.07 -22.72 13.92
CA ALA A 65 -10.06 -23.63 14.48
C ALA A 65 -9.45 -25.01 14.78
N ALA A 66 -8.63 -25.55 13.87
CA ALA A 66 -7.96 -26.83 14.07
C ALA A 66 -6.95 -26.79 15.23
N ARG A 67 -6.16 -25.71 15.35
CA ARG A 67 -5.24 -25.52 16.49
C ARG A 67 -5.99 -25.39 17.81
N ALA A 68 -7.11 -24.66 17.85
CA ALA A 68 -7.95 -24.56 19.04
C ALA A 68 -8.53 -25.92 19.46
N ALA A 69 -9.02 -26.72 18.51
CA ALA A 69 -9.54 -28.06 18.78
C ALA A 69 -8.46 -29.03 19.30
N ALA A 70 -7.26 -28.97 18.73
CA ALA A 70 -6.10 -29.77 19.18
C ALA A 70 -5.59 -29.33 20.56
N PHE A 71 -5.66 -28.04 20.89
CA PHE A 71 -5.30 -27.56 22.22
C PHE A 71 -6.30 -28.01 23.30
N ALA A 72 -7.59 -28.03 22.97
CA ALA A 72 -8.63 -28.43 23.91
C ALA A 72 -8.65 -29.94 24.21
N ASN A 73 -8.12 -30.76 23.31
CA ASN A 73 -8.20 -32.22 23.39
C ASN A 73 -6.81 -32.82 23.11
N ASP A 74 -6.23 -33.51 24.10
CA ASP A 74 -4.93 -34.21 23.95
C ASP A 74 -5.09 -35.47 23.07
N ASN A 75 -5.31 -35.24 21.79
CA ASN A 75 -5.62 -36.25 20.78
C ASN A 75 -4.65 -36.11 19.61
N ALA A 76 -3.90 -37.18 19.34
CA ALA A 76 -2.93 -37.25 18.26
C ALA A 76 -3.55 -36.97 16.87
N ALA A 77 -4.80 -37.40 16.63
CA ALA A 77 -5.49 -37.14 15.37
C ALA A 77 -5.79 -35.65 15.18
N LEU A 78 -6.26 -34.95 16.23
CA LEU A 78 -6.52 -33.51 16.17
C LEU A 78 -5.22 -32.72 16.01
N THR A 79 -4.14 -33.16 16.66
CA THR A 79 -2.80 -32.60 16.46
C THR A 79 -2.36 -32.73 15.00
N GLN A 80 -2.60 -33.88 14.37
CA GLN A 80 -2.26 -34.09 12.96
C GLN A 80 -3.13 -33.23 12.03
N THR A 81 -4.44 -33.10 12.31
CA THR A 81 -5.33 -32.19 11.58
C THR A 81 -4.86 -30.74 11.66
N ALA A 82 -4.45 -30.27 12.85
CA ALA A 82 -3.91 -28.92 13.02
C ALA A 82 -2.64 -28.70 12.20
N LYS A 83 -1.73 -29.68 12.16
CA LYS A 83 -0.52 -29.62 11.32
C LYS A 83 -0.85 -29.54 9.83
N HIS A 84 -1.79 -30.35 9.34
CA HIS A 84 -2.23 -30.29 7.95
C HIS A 84 -2.90 -28.96 7.60
N ALA A 85 -3.74 -28.44 8.50
CA ALA A 85 -4.40 -27.14 8.29
C ALA A 85 -3.39 -25.99 8.25
N SER A 86 -2.37 -26.00 9.11
CA SER A 86 -1.28 -25.01 9.06
C SER A 86 -0.45 -25.12 7.77
N ALA A 87 -0.14 -26.32 7.30
CA ALA A 87 0.56 -26.49 6.02
C ALA A 87 -0.29 -25.99 4.83
N ALA A 88 -1.61 -26.20 4.87
CA ALA A 88 -2.52 -25.67 3.84
C ALA A 88 -2.63 -24.14 3.90
N GLU A 89 -2.66 -23.55 5.10
CA GLU A 89 -2.57 -22.10 5.31
C GLU A 89 -1.29 -21.53 4.66
N ASP A 90 -0.13 -22.14 4.92
CA ASP A 90 1.16 -21.68 4.37
C ASP A 90 1.16 -21.71 2.82
N VAL A 91 0.71 -22.83 2.22
CA VAL A 91 0.61 -22.96 0.75
C VAL A 91 -0.33 -21.93 0.15
N ALA A 92 -1.47 -21.66 0.78
CA ALA A 92 -2.43 -20.69 0.28
C ALA A 92 -1.89 -19.25 0.34
N TYR A 93 -1.18 -18.88 1.41
CA TYR A 93 -0.54 -17.58 1.50
C TYR A 93 0.64 -17.42 0.54
N ASP A 94 1.42 -18.47 0.28
CA ASP A 94 2.47 -18.44 -0.75
C ASP A 94 1.87 -18.21 -2.15
N ALA A 95 0.75 -18.87 -2.47
CA ALA A 95 0.03 -18.63 -3.73
C ALA A 95 -0.50 -17.20 -3.84
N ALA A 96 -1.10 -16.67 -2.77
CA ALA A 96 -1.56 -15.28 -2.72
C ALA A 96 -0.40 -14.28 -2.88
N ALA A 97 0.71 -14.48 -2.18
CA ALA A 97 1.89 -13.62 -2.26
C ALA A 97 2.47 -13.59 -3.68
N ASN A 98 2.58 -14.74 -4.35
CA ASN A 98 3.04 -14.84 -5.73
C ASN A 98 2.09 -14.09 -6.70
N ALA A 99 0.78 -14.19 -6.52
CA ALA A 99 -0.19 -13.48 -7.35
C ALA A 99 -0.15 -11.96 -7.12
N TRP A 100 0.10 -11.51 -5.89
CA TRP A 100 0.33 -10.10 -5.60
C TRP A 100 1.65 -9.58 -6.19
N GLN A 101 2.69 -10.40 -6.20
CA GLN A 101 3.96 -10.06 -6.85
C GLN A 101 3.79 -9.91 -8.38
N GLU A 102 3.02 -10.79 -9.01
CA GLU A 102 2.66 -10.66 -10.44
C GLU A 102 1.85 -9.38 -10.68
N THR A 103 0.88 -9.09 -9.82
CA THR A 103 0.10 -7.84 -9.89
C THR A 103 1.01 -6.61 -9.81
N ALA A 104 1.99 -6.60 -8.90
CA ALA A 104 2.97 -5.53 -8.80
C ALA A 104 3.82 -5.42 -10.08
N SER A 105 4.32 -6.54 -10.62
CA SER A 105 5.09 -6.57 -11.86
C SER A 105 4.33 -5.91 -13.03
N VAL A 106 3.07 -6.30 -13.24
CA VAL A 106 2.23 -5.76 -14.32
C VAL A 106 1.90 -4.28 -14.09
N LEU A 107 1.65 -3.86 -12.85
CA LEU A 107 1.42 -2.45 -12.54
C LEU A 107 2.69 -1.60 -12.76
N SER A 108 3.88 -2.13 -12.47
CA SER A 108 5.14 -1.48 -12.81
C SER A 108 5.33 -1.32 -14.32
N GLU A 109 4.94 -2.32 -15.13
CA GLU A 109 4.91 -2.21 -16.59
C GLU A 109 3.96 -1.07 -17.03
N ALA A 110 2.76 -1.00 -16.43
CA ALA A 110 1.78 0.04 -16.72
C ALA A 110 2.33 1.45 -16.41
N GLN A 111 3.06 1.61 -15.30
CA GLN A 111 3.67 2.90 -14.93
C GLN A 111 4.71 3.39 -15.95
N LEU A 112 5.44 2.47 -16.59
CA LEU A 112 6.46 2.80 -17.60
C LEU A 112 5.84 3.23 -18.94
N LEU A 113 4.65 2.72 -19.25
CA LEU A 113 3.95 3.00 -20.51
C LEU A 113 3.10 4.27 -20.46
N LEU A 114 2.70 4.72 -19.28
CA LEU A 114 1.92 5.94 -19.14
C LEU A 114 2.76 7.18 -19.44
N ASP A 115 2.24 7.99 -20.36
CA ASP A 115 2.79 9.29 -20.73
C ASP A 115 2.73 10.29 -19.55
N ALA A 116 3.71 11.20 -19.50
CA ALA A 116 3.80 12.28 -18.51
C ALA A 116 2.59 13.24 -18.56
N SER A 117 1.79 13.20 -19.64
CA SER A 117 0.58 13.99 -19.83
C SER A 117 -0.61 13.59 -18.94
N LYS A 118 -0.60 12.41 -18.28
CA LYS A 118 -1.69 11.92 -17.41
C LYS A 118 -1.20 11.59 -15.97
N PRO A 119 -0.74 12.59 -15.19
CA PRO A 119 -0.11 12.37 -13.88
C PRO A 119 -1.04 11.74 -12.82
N SER A 120 -2.32 12.10 -12.79
CA SER A 120 -3.28 11.55 -11.81
C SER A 120 -3.54 10.04 -11.98
N VAL A 121 -3.57 9.56 -13.23
CA VAL A 121 -3.70 8.12 -13.53
C VAL A 121 -2.44 7.39 -13.08
N LYS A 122 -1.26 7.96 -13.35
CA LYS A 122 0.02 7.40 -12.92
C LYS A 122 0.10 7.25 -11.40
N ASP A 123 -0.32 8.26 -10.65
CA ASP A 123 -0.31 8.21 -9.18
C ASP A 123 -1.30 7.18 -8.62
N THR A 124 -2.43 6.96 -9.30
CA THR A 124 -3.38 5.89 -8.94
C THR A 124 -2.76 4.51 -9.16
N ILE A 125 -2.02 4.31 -10.26
CA ILE A 125 -1.28 3.06 -10.51
C ILE A 125 -0.15 2.89 -9.49
N ARG A 126 0.55 3.95 -9.09
CA ARG A 126 1.57 3.90 -8.02
C ARG A 126 0.97 3.45 -6.69
N LEU A 127 -0.19 3.98 -6.31
CA LEU A 127 -0.91 3.51 -5.12
C LEU A 127 -1.26 2.01 -5.22
N ALA A 128 -1.80 1.57 -6.37
CA ALA A 128 -2.15 0.17 -6.58
C ALA A 128 -0.92 -0.75 -6.55
N HIS A 129 0.19 -0.31 -7.16
CA HIS A 129 1.46 -1.03 -7.19
C HIS A 129 2.03 -1.20 -5.78
N ALA A 130 2.09 -0.11 -5.01
CA ALA A 130 2.58 -0.16 -3.64
C ALA A 130 1.69 -1.04 -2.75
N ARG A 131 0.36 -1.00 -2.92
CA ARG A 131 -0.56 -1.93 -2.24
C ARG A 131 -0.22 -3.38 -2.59
N ALA A 132 -0.03 -3.69 -3.87
CA ALA A 132 0.34 -5.04 -4.32
C ALA A 132 1.67 -5.51 -3.69
N LEU A 133 2.69 -4.64 -3.62
CA LEU A 133 3.95 -4.93 -2.92
C LEU A 133 3.72 -5.25 -1.43
N VAL A 134 2.90 -4.45 -0.74
CA VAL A 134 2.55 -4.72 0.67
C VAL A 134 1.88 -6.09 0.78
N ARG A 135 0.90 -6.41 -0.06
CA ARG A 135 0.20 -7.72 -0.02
C ARG A 135 1.08 -8.90 -0.45
N ALA A 136 2.12 -8.67 -1.23
CA ALA A 136 3.14 -9.67 -1.55
C ALA A 136 4.13 -9.94 -0.40
N GLY A 137 4.06 -9.17 0.70
CA GLY A 137 4.98 -9.26 1.84
C GLY A 137 6.24 -8.38 1.70
N GLU A 138 6.38 -7.63 0.61
CA GLU A 138 7.44 -6.64 0.39
C GLU A 138 7.07 -5.30 1.03
N ILE A 139 6.79 -5.34 2.34
CA ILE A 139 6.22 -4.23 3.10
C ILE A 139 7.09 -2.97 3.03
N GLY A 140 8.41 -3.12 3.17
CA GLY A 140 9.34 -2.00 3.10
C GLY A 140 9.31 -1.31 1.75
N ALA A 141 9.27 -2.07 0.65
CA ALA A 141 9.21 -1.52 -0.70
C ALA A 141 7.89 -0.77 -0.95
N GLY A 142 6.76 -1.38 -0.59
CA GLY A 142 5.45 -0.73 -0.73
C GLY A 142 5.30 0.51 0.17
N ALA A 143 5.72 0.45 1.44
CA ALA A 143 5.70 1.61 2.33
C ALA A 143 6.56 2.77 1.80
N ASN A 144 7.75 2.45 1.28
CA ASN A 144 8.63 3.43 0.66
C ASN A 144 7.98 4.11 -0.55
N GLU A 145 7.35 3.35 -1.44
CA GLU A 145 6.66 3.93 -2.60
C GLU A 145 5.47 4.81 -2.22
N LEU A 146 4.74 4.45 -1.16
CA LEU A 146 3.66 5.26 -0.61
C LEU A 146 4.17 6.57 0.02
N GLU A 147 5.31 6.52 0.73
CA GLU A 147 5.97 7.74 1.21
C GLU A 147 6.41 8.63 0.04
N ASP A 148 7.07 8.05 -0.97
CA ASP A 148 7.54 8.78 -2.15
C ASP A 148 6.35 9.33 -2.97
N LEU A 149 5.20 8.65 -2.96
CA LEU A 149 3.95 9.11 -3.58
C LEU A 149 3.39 10.33 -2.82
N LEU A 150 3.26 10.24 -1.50
CA LEU A 150 2.78 11.34 -0.66
C LEU A 150 3.70 12.57 -0.74
N ASP A 151 5.02 12.39 -0.78
CA ASP A 151 5.99 13.48 -0.93
C ASP A 151 5.88 14.15 -2.31
N SER A 152 5.52 13.40 -3.35
CA SER A 152 5.34 13.91 -4.71
C SER A 152 4.00 14.63 -4.94
N MET A 153 3.02 14.45 -4.06
CA MET A 153 1.73 15.14 -4.09
C MET A 153 1.89 16.58 -3.58
N GLN A 154 2.56 17.42 -4.37
CA GLN A 154 2.50 18.87 -4.19
C GLN A 154 1.22 19.41 -4.83
N PRO A 155 0.58 20.43 -4.23
CA PRO A 155 -0.54 21.10 -4.86
C PRO A 155 -0.06 21.76 -6.17
N SER A 156 -0.49 21.23 -7.31
CA SER A 156 -0.25 21.83 -8.62
C SER A 156 -1.49 22.62 -9.05
N ALA A 157 -1.28 23.75 -9.72
CA ALA A 157 -2.36 24.65 -10.15
C ALA A 157 -3.36 24.00 -11.13
N ASP A 158 -2.95 22.91 -11.79
CA ASP A 158 -3.72 22.19 -12.83
C ASP A 158 -4.41 20.92 -12.31
N SER A 159 -4.29 20.61 -11.01
CA SER A 159 -4.87 19.40 -10.43
C SER A 159 -6.32 19.60 -9.98
N ASP A 160 -7.16 18.59 -10.22
CA ASP A 160 -8.44 18.46 -9.52
C ASP A 160 -8.14 18.20 -8.04
N GLY A 161 -8.12 19.28 -7.25
CA GLY A 161 -7.69 19.25 -5.85
C GLY A 161 -8.49 18.28 -4.98
N ALA A 162 -9.74 17.98 -5.33
CA ALA A 162 -10.55 17.01 -4.61
C ALA A 162 -10.09 15.57 -4.88
N SER A 163 -9.82 15.24 -6.14
CA SER A 163 -9.29 13.93 -6.53
C SER A 163 -7.89 13.69 -5.96
N GLN A 164 -7.02 14.70 -6.00
CA GLN A 164 -5.69 14.62 -5.41
C GLN A 164 -5.74 14.44 -3.88
N ALA A 165 -6.63 15.16 -3.20
CA ALA A 165 -6.84 15.00 -1.75
C ALA A 165 -7.32 13.58 -1.40
N ALA A 166 -8.29 13.04 -2.15
CA ALA A 166 -8.78 11.68 -1.95
C ALA A 166 -7.67 10.64 -2.16
N LEU A 167 -6.82 10.82 -3.17
CA LEU A 167 -5.69 9.93 -3.42
C LEU A 167 -4.62 10.01 -2.31
N ALA A 168 -4.34 11.20 -1.79
CA ALA A 168 -3.44 11.38 -0.66
C ALA A 168 -3.96 10.72 0.62
N ILE A 169 -5.26 10.80 0.89
CA ILE A 169 -5.91 10.09 1.99
C ILE A 169 -5.75 8.58 1.81
N ALA A 170 -6.07 8.05 0.62
CA ALA A 170 -5.95 6.62 0.33
C ALA A 170 -4.50 6.10 0.43
N ALA A 171 -3.53 6.88 -0.04
CA ALA A 171 -2.11 6.54 0.07
C ALA A 171 -1.63 6.53 1.53
N ARG A 172 -2.08 7.51 2.35
CA ARG A 172 -1.75 7.57 3.77
C ARG A 172 -2.39 6.44 4.56
N GLU A 173 -3.63 6.06 4.24
CA GLU A 173 -4.31 4.92 4.85
C GLU A 173 -3.61 3.59 4.52
N GLU A 174 -3.21 3.39 3.26
CA GLU A 174 -2.43 2.22 2.87
C GLU A 174 -1.06 2.20 3.54
N LEU A 175 -0.41 3.36 3.70
CA LEU A 175 0.88 3.47 4.39
C LEU A 175 0.76 3.09 5.88
N ALA A 176 -0.30 3.56 6.55
CA ALA A 176 -0.60 3.19 7.93
C ALA A 176 -0.83 1.66 8.06
N THR A 177 -1.57 1.09 7.10
CA THR A 177 -1.84 -0.34 7.01
C THR A 177 -0.56 -1.15 6.79
N ALA A 178 0.32 -0.70 5.89
CA ALA A 178 1.62 -1.30 5.63
C ALA A 178 2.48 -1.35 6.91
N TYR A 179 2.56 -0.24 7.65
CA TYR A 179 3.28 -0.23 8.92
C TYR A 179 2.65 -1.13 9.99
N TYR A 180 1.32 -1.21 10.05
CA TYR A 180 0.65 -2.14 10.95
C TYR A 180 0.99 -3.61 10.62
N TYR A 181 0.88 -4.01 9.35
CA TYR A 181 1.27 -5.36 8.90
C TYR A 181 2.74 -5.63 9.17
N GLY A 182 3.59 -4.68 8.84
CA GLY A 182 5.01 -4.72 9.10
C GLY A 182 5.36 -4.99 10.56
N ALA A 183 4.83 -4.18 11.47
CA ALA A 183 5.03 -4.34 12.91
C ALA A 183 4.53 -5.69 13.41
N ARG A 184 3.37 -6.15 12.91
CA ARG A 184 2.82 -7.48 13.26
C ARG A 184 3.74 -8.61 12.81
N LEU A 185 4.24 -8.57 11.56
CA LEU A 185 5.13 -9.59 11.02
C LEU A 185 6.49 -9.59 11.72
N MET A 186 7.07 -8.41 11.98
CA MET A 186 8.31 -8.30 12.76
C MET A 186 8.15 -8.92 14.15
N ARG A 187 7.00 -8.66 14.80
CA ARG A 187 6.69 -9.22 16.11
C ARG A 187 6.56 -10.74 16.08
N LEU A 188 5.86 -11.29 15.08
CA LEU A 188 5.73 -12.74 14.87
C LEU A 188 7.08 -13.40 14.54
N ALA A 189 7.96 -12.70 13.84
CA ALA A 189 9.33 -13.14 13.55
C ALA A 189 10.29 -13.02 14.74
N GLY A 190 9.81 -12.58 15.92
CA GLY A 190 10.62 -12.47 17.13
C GLY A 190 11.60 -11.29 17.12
N LYS A 191 11.36 -10.25 16.32
CA LYS A 191 12.20 -9.04 16.31
C LYS A 191 12.17 -8.31 17.66
N PRO A 192 13.25 -7.61 18.03
CA PRO A 192 13.31 -6.82 19.26
C PRO A 192 12.16 -5.82 19.36
N ALA A 193 11.67 -5.62 20.59
CA ALA A 193 10.50 -4.79 20.82
C ALA A 193 10.69 -3.31 20.47
N ALA A 194 11.92 -2.81 20.53
CA ALA A 194 12.24 -1.47 20.05
C ALA A 194 12.01 -1.30 18.54
N GLU A 195 12.34 -2.33 17.74
CA GLU A 195 12.25 -2.27 16.28
C GLU A 195 10.78 -2.28 15.82
N TRP A 196 9.99 -3.26 16.24
CA TRP A 196 8.60 -3.36 15.77
C TRP A 196 7.70 -2.27 16.38
N ARG A 197 8.01 -1.74 17.57
CA ARG A 197 7.29 -0.59 18.14
C ARG A 197 7.57 0.72 17.41
N ALA A 198 8.78 0.90 16.88
CA ALA A 198 9.07 2.05 16.04
C ALA A 198 8.20 2.04 14.78
N VAL A 199 8.00 0.86 14.16
CA VAL A 199 7.13 0.70 13.00
C VAL A 199 5.65 0.88 13.39
N SER A 200 5.18 0.29 14.49
CA SER A 200 3.78 0.46 14.93
C SER A 200 3.46 1.92 15.30
N ALA A 201 4.42 2.67 15.87
CA ALA A 201 4.25 4.08 16.14
C ALA A 201 4.00 4.90 14.86
N ARG A 202 4.65 4.57 13.73
CA ARG A 202 4.39 5.19 12.43
C ARG A 202 2.97 4.89 11.93
N ALA A 203 2.47 3.68 12.13
CA ALA A 203 1.08 3.35 11.82
C ALA A 203 0.10 4.22 12.63
N ARG A 204 0.31 4.33 13.95
CA ARG A 204 -0.53 5.17 14.83
C ARG A 204 -0.53 6.64 14.44
N GLN A 205 0.65 7.20 14.12
CA GLN A 205 0.76 8.59 13.69
C GLN A 205 -0.08 8.86 12.43
N ASN A 206 -0.05 7.96 11.45
CA ASN A 206 -0.85 8.11 10.23
C ASN A 206 -2.35 7.96 10.49
N PHE A 207 -2.79 6.98 11.29
CA PHE A 207 -4.22 6.84 11.62
C PHE A 207 -4.75 8.01 12.47
N HIS A 208 -3.94 8.53 13.40
CA HIS A 208 -4.30 9.72 14.16
C HIS A 208 -4.43 10.94 13.26
N PHE A 209 -3.47 11.15 12.35
CA PHE A 209 -3.54 12.22 11.36
C PHE A 209 -4.83 12.13 10.52
N LEU A 210 -5.17 10.94 10.02
CA LEU A 210 -6.38 10.73 9.23
C LEU A 210 -7.66 11.00 10.03
N ALA A 211 -7.70 10.59 11.31
CA ALA A 211 -8.84 10.87 12.19
C ALA A 211 -9.02 12.37 12.45
N GLU A 212 -7.95 13.10 12.75
CA GLU A 212 -8.00 14.55 12.96
C GLU A 212 -8.35 15.31 11.67
N GLN A 213 -7.82 14.87 10.53
CA GLN A 213 -8.17 15.44 9.22
C GLN A 213 -9.66 15.24 8.91
N ALA A 214 -10.17 14.01 9.03
CA ALA A 214 -11.58 13.70 8.79
C ALA A 214 -12.51 14.53 9.70
N LYS A 215 -12.12 14.74 10.96
CA LYS A 215 -12.83 15.61 11.91
C LYS A 215 -12.79 17.08 11.49
N ALA A 216 -11.63 17.59 11.08
CA ALA A 216 -11.48 18.98 10.65
C ALA A 216 -12.25 19.30 9.37
N GLU A 217 -12.33 18.35 8.44
CA GLU A 217 -13.07 18.46 7.17
C GLU A 217 -14.58 18.22 7.33
N GLY A 218 -15.05 17.89 8.54
CA GLY A 218 -16.47 17.60 8.79
C GLY A 218 -16.97 16.35 8.07
N ALA A 219 -16.09 15.37 7.83
CA ALA A 219 -16.44 14.11 7.21
C ALA A 219 -17.48 13.34 8.07
N ALA A 220 -18.12 12.34 7.46
CA ALA A 220 -19.07 11.49 8.17
C ALA A 220 -18.42 10.89 9.44
N ASN A 221 -19.16 10.87 10.55
CA ASN A 221 -18.67 10.34 11.83
C ASN A 221 -18.07 8.93 11.69
N SER A 222 -18.60 8.11 10.78
CA SER A 222 -18.08 6.77 10.50
C SER A 222 -16.62 6.78 10.00
N ALA A 223 -16.21 7.75 9.18
CA ALA A 223 -14.84 7.83 8.68
C ALA A 223 -13.84 8.12 9.81
N THR A 224 -14.14 9.11 10.65
CA THR A 224 -13.35 9.43 11.85
C THR A 224 -13.26 8.24 12.80
N THR A 225 -14.40 7.59 13.09
CA THR A 225 -14.44 6.40 13.94
C THR A 225 -13.63 5.25 13.37
N ASN A 226 -13.69 5.00 12.06
CA ASN A 226 -12.92 3.93 11.42
C ASN A 226 -11.41 4.15 11.58
N HIS A 227 -10.91 5.37 11.41
CA HIS A 227 -9.49 5.67 11.63
C HIS A 227 -9.08 5.55 13.11
N GLN A 228 -9.96 5.90 14.04
CA GLN A 228 -9.73 5.67 15.48
C GLN A 228 -9.65 4.18 15.81
N LEU A 229 -10.60 3.37 15.30
CA LEU A 229 -10.59 1.92 15.46
C LEU A 229 -9.32 1.30 14.86
N ASN A 230 -8.84 1.79 13.73
CA ASN A 230 -7.57 1.35 13.16
C ASN A 230 -6.38 1.70 14.07
N GLY A 231 -6.38 2.88 14.70
CA GLY A 231 -5.42 3.24 15.74
C GLY A 231 -5.47 2.30 16.96
N GLU A 232 -6.66 1.92 17.40
CA GLU A 232 -6.87 0.94 18.48
C GLU A 232 -6.36 -0.46 18.11
N LEU A 233 -6.49 -0.89 16.85
CA LEU A 233 -5.89 -2.15 16.38
C LEU A 233 -4.37 -2.15 16.57
N VAL A 234 -3.71 -1.01 16.36
CA VAL A 234 -2.26 -0.88 16.59
C VAL A 234 -1.95 -0.95 18.09
N LEU A 235 -2.74 -0.29 18.95
CA LEU A 235 -2.55 -0.38 20.40
C LEU A 235 -2.78 -1.81 20.92
N ASN A 236 -3.81 -2.47 20.42
CA ASN A 236 -4.08 -3.89 20.71
C ASN A 236 -2.91 -4.77 20.26
N LEU A 237 -2.31 -4.49 19.09
CA LEU A 237 -1.08 -5.16 18.66
C LEU A 237 0.09 -4.90 19.61
N GLU A 238 0.24 -3.70 20.17
CA GLU A 238 1.33 -3.37 21.10
C GLU A 238 1.16 -4.04 22.48
N GLN A 239 -0.08 -4.25 22.91
CA GLN A 239 -0.45 -4.76 24.24
C GLN A 239 -0.71 -6.28 24.29
N SER A 240 -1.21 -6.89 23.21
CA SER A 240 -1.55 -8.32 23.19
C SER A 240 -0.32 -9.19 23.49
N SER A 241 -0.47 -10.36 24.08
CA SER A 241 0.64 -11.33 24.17
C SER A 241 0.94 -11.98 22.80
N LEU A 242 2.09 -12.64 22.65
CA LEU A 242 2.39 -13.37 21.41
C LEU A 242 1.41 -14.54 21.17
N ALA A 243 1.06 -15.26 22.24
CA ALA A 243 0.08 -16.35 22.19
C ALA A 243 -1.31 -15.84 21.75
N GLU A 244 -1.74 -14.69 22.28
CA GLU A 244 -2.98 -14.04 21.87
C GLU A 244 -2.95 -13.61 20.40
N LEU A 245 -1.79 -13.13 19.91
CA LEU A 245 -1.62 -12.75 18.52
C LEU A 245 -1.72 -13.94 17.55
N TYR A 246 -1.26 -15.12 17.97
CA TYR A 246 -1.40 -16.38 17.20
C TYR A 246 -2.82 -16.96 17.24
N ALA A 247 -3.58 -16.67 18.30
CA ALA A 247 -4.95 -17.13 18.47
C ALA A 247 -5.96 -16.23 17.74
N LYS A 248 -5.69 -14.92 17.64
CA LYS A 248 -6.54 -13.97 16.92
C LYS A 248 -6.30 -14.05 15.41
N ALA A 249 -7.38 -14.06 14.66
CA ALA A 249 -7.31 -13.90 13.21
C ALA A 249 -6.54 -12.63 12.83
N ARG A 250 -5.67 -12.74 11.83
CA ARG A 250 -5.01 -11.59 11.22
C ARG A 250 -6.00 -10.86 10.28
N PRO A 251 -5.79 -9.58 9.94
CA PRO A 251 -6.62 -8.94 8.93
C PRO A 251 -6.59 -9.70 7.60
N LYS A 252 -7.71 -9.71 6.87
CA LYS A 252 -7.91 -10.50 5.66
C LYS A 252 -6.78 -10.30 4.64
N ASP A 253 -6.38 -9.05 4.43
CA ASP A 253 -5.38 -8.72 3.43
C ASP A 253 -3.96 -8.63 4.01
N SER A 254 -3.74 -9.08 5.25
CA SER A 254 -2.38 -9.15 5.80
C SER A 254 -1.60 -10.25 5.09
N PRO A 255 -0.38 -9.99 4.61
CA PRO A 255 0.52 -11.02 4.13
C PRO A 255 1.08 -11.87 5.30
N THR A 256 1.86 -12.88 4.95
CA THR A 256 2.73 -13.67 5.84
C THR A 256 4.21 -13.26 5.68
N GLY A 257 5.12 -13.92 6.40
CA GLY A 257 6.56 -13.67 6.32
C GLY A 257 7.13 -12.85 7.47
N ASN A 258 8.23 -12.14 7.21
CA ASN A 258 9.05 -11.51 8.25
C ASN A 258 9.08 -9.96 8.18
N GLY A 259 8.21 -9.34 7.38
CA GLY A 259 8.16 -7.89 7.22
C GLY A 259 9.40 -7.32 6.54
N ARG A 260 9.73 -7.85 5.35
CA ARG A 260 10.96 -7.49 4.60
C ARG A 260 11.08 -5.99 4.38
N GLY A 261 12.31 -5.48 4.52
CA GLY A 261 12.66 -4.09 4.23
C GLY A 261 12.18 -3.04 5.23
N LEU A 262 11.66 -3.46 6.40
CA LEU A 262 11.27 -2.57 7.50
C LEU A 262 12.27 -2.61 8.65
N GLY A 263 12.46 -1.47 9.33
CA GLY A 263 13.20 -1.38 10.61
C GLY A 263 14.29 -0.32 10.64
N GLU A 264 15.03 -0.14 9.55
CA GLU A 264 16.04 0.93 9.46
C GLU A 264 15.53 2.11 8.62
N PRO A 265 15.70 3.36 9.09
CA PRO A 265 15.47 4.54 8.27
C PRO A 265 16.39 4.51 7.04
N ARG A 266 15.85 4.82 5.85
CA ARG A 266 16.65 4.95 4.63
C ARG A 266 17.84 5.90 4.85
N PRO A 267 19.08 5.51 4.50
CA PRO A 267 20.21 6.42 4.52
C PRO A 267 19.93 7.58 3.55
N GLY A 268 19.96 8.81 4.05
CA GLY A 268 19.77 10.04 3.25
C GLY A 268 18.43 10.75 3.43
N ARG A 269 17.38 10.07 3.91
CA ARG A 269 16.14 10.75 4.34
C ARG A 269 16.38 11.22 5.78
N ARG A 270 16.83 12.47 5.94
CA ARG A 270 16.92 13.09 7.28
C ARG A 270 15.51 13.05 7.86
N GLY A 271 15.23 12.09 8.73
CA GLY A 271 14.15 12.25 9.69
C GLY A 271 14.35 13.63 10.30
N ASN A 272 13.26 14.38 10.46
CA ASN A 272 13.29 15.68 11.11
C ASN A 272 13.94 15.47 12.48
N ARG A 273 15.26 15.66 12.55
CA ARG A 273 15.96 15.78 13.82
C ARG A 273 15.26 16.97 14.47
N PRO A 274 14.90 16.91 15.76
CA PRO A 274 14.55 18.14 16.46
C PRO A 274 15.74 19.06 16.25
N SER A 275 15.54 20.06 15.40
CA SER A 275 16.53 21.08 15.10
C SER A 275 16.79 21.77 16.41
N ASP A 276 18.02 21.64 16.87
CA ASP A 276 18.61 22.34 17.99
C ASP A 276 17.85 22.28 19.32
N LYS A 277 18.61 21.95 20.37
CA LYS A 277 18.22 22.31 21.73
C LYS A 277 17.72 23.76 21.70
N PRO A 278 16.53 24.09 22.24
CA PRO A 278 16.25 25.49 22.49
C PRO A 278 17.35 26.00 23.41
N ASP A 279 18.03 27.03 22.93
CA ASP A 279 18.99 27.78 23.70
C ASP A 279 18.36 28.14 25.04
N LYS A 280 19.17 28.01 26.09
CA LYS A 280 18.86 28.58 27.39
C LYS A 280 18.56 30.06 27.21
N GLY A 281 17.36 30.50 27.58
CA GLY A 281 17.14 31.89 27.99
C GLY A 281 15.96 32.61 27.38
N ALA A 282 14.78 32.35 27.93
CA ALA A 282 13.77 33.36 28.27
C ALA A 282 12.82 32.63 29.24
N GLY A 283 13.16 32.54 30.52
CA GLY A 283 12.88 33.65 31.42
C GLY A 283 11.36 33.78 31.56
N LEU A 284 10.75 32.95 32.41
CA LEU A 284 9.53 33.26 33.16
C LEU A 284 9.40 32.19 34.26
N ASN A 285 9.79 32.60 35.47
CA ASN A 285 9.39 31.96 36.71
C ASN A 285 7.85 31.99 36.79
N GLY A 286 7.22 30.82 36.85
CA GLY A 286 5.79 30.70 37.05
C GLY A 286 5.46 29.25 37.38
N GLU A 287 4.91 29.05 38.57
CA GLU A 287 4.52 27.77 39.15
C GLU A 287 3.63 26.97 38.17
N ILE A 288 3.99 25.70 37.93
CA ILE A 288 3.09 24.73 37.30
C ILE A 288 2.10 24.32 38.39
N GLY A 289 0.85 24.78 38.29
CA GLY A 289 -0.26 24.33 39.11
C GLY A 289 -0.74 22.92 38.71
N ASP A 290 -1.30 22.21 39.69
CA ASP A 290 -1.88 20.87 39.56
C ASP A 290 -3.20 20.85 38.75
N GLY A 291 -3.43 19.73 38.05
CA GLY A 291 -4.71 19.31 37.44
C GLY A 291 -4.66 19.29 35.90
N TRP A 292 -5.03 18.23 35.18
CA TRP A 292 -5.74 16.98 35.46
C TRP A 292 -5.13 15.86 34.59
#